data_AF-A0A9W6UK87-F1
#
_entry.id   AF-A0A9W6UK87-F1
#
_cell.length_a   1.000
_cell.length_b   1.000
_cell.length_c   1.000
_cell.angle_alpha   90.00
_cell.angle_beta   90.00
_cell.angle_gamma   90.00
#
_symmetry.space_group_name_H-M   'P 1'
#
loop_
_entity.id
_entity.type
_entity.pdbx_description
1 polymer ?
#
loop_
_entity_poly.entity_id
_entity_poly.type
_entity_poly.pdbx_seq_one_letter_code
_entity_poly.pdbx_strand_id
1 'polypeptide(L)'
;MGRLHPAAVHPREGTLMRFFSLLALASVLLVAAVMPARRVGRHCAGAPEAVSGVPGAQSAPMRQARVVPRIPDYPRFAEVAESHSALWEVTYRYGEAAPYSARNRVTAHVLAVSDVELLDHCLHVYEPPSPLRAYTAPRVRAYAQASAQCPPGR
;
A
#
# COMPACT_ATOMS: atom_id res chain seq x y z
N MET A 1 -13.80 23.92 -54.62
CA MET A 1 -13.24 24.68 -53.47
C MET A 1 -14.14 24.43 -52.28
N GLY A 2 -13.76 23.83 -51.14
CA GLY A 2 -12.52 23.25 -50.66
C GLY A 2 -12.73 22.58 -49.29
N ARG A 3 -11.65 21.94 -48.81
CA ARG A 3 -11.34 21.46 -47.43
C ARG A 3 -11.91 20.11 -46.91
N LEU A 4 -11.07 19.08 -47.06
CA LEU A 4 -10.43 18.22 -46.04
C LEU A 4 -11.12 18.00 -44.66
N HIS A 5 -11.41 16.71 -44.37
CA HIS A 5 -11.22 15.86 -43.14
C HIS A 5 -11.16 16.47 -41.71
N PRO A 6 -11.27 15.67 -40.61
CA PRO A 6 -12.04 14.44 -40.34
C PRO A 6 -12.78 14.52 -38.96
N ALA A 7 -13.91 13.83 -38.78
CA ALA A 7 -14.45 13.59 -37.44
C ALA A 7 -14.07 12.17 -36.98
N ALA A 8 -12.92 12.08 -36.32
CA ALA A 8 -12.50 10.88 -35.61
C ALA A 8 -13.52 10.57 -34.50
N VAL A 9 -14.17 9.42 -34.61
CA VAL A 9 -15.00 8.85 -33.55
C VAL A 9 -14.06 8.38 -32.45
N HIS A 10 -14.00 9.15 -31.36
CA HIS A 10 -13.32 8.75 -30.13
C HIS A 10 -13.96 7.47 -29.56
N PRO A 11 -13.22 6.35 -29.43
CA PRO A 11 -13.71 5.19 -28.71
C PRO A 11 -13.71 5.46 -27.19
N ARG A 12 -14.93 5.64 -26.66
CA ARG A 12 -15.42 5.42 -25.29
C ARG A 12 -14.35 5.06 -24.23
N GLU A 13 -13.95 6.08 -23.49
CA GLU A 13 -13.11 6.07 -22.27
C GLU A 13 -13.68 5.26 -21.09
N GLY A 14 -14.92 4.76 -21.19
CA GLY A 14 -15.57 3.97 -20.14
C GLY A 14 -15.19 2.48 -20.08
N THR A 15 -14.48 1.96 -21.10
CA THR A 15 -14.19 0.52 -21.18
C THR A 15 -12.93 0.14 -20.41
N LEU A 16 -11.91 0.99 -20.41
CA LEU A 16 -10.64 0.75 -19.72
C LEU A 16 -10.80 0.70 -18.20
N MET A 17 -11.58 1.63 -17.62
CA MET A 17 -11.89 1.63 -16.17
C MET A 17 -12.56 0.33 -15.69
N ARG A 18 -13.40 -0.29 -16.53
CA ARG A 18 -14.06 -1.56 -16.20
C ARG A 18 -13.09 -2.74 -16.22
N PHE A 19 -12.14 -2.75 -17.16
CA PHE A 19 -11.08 -3.77 -17.19
C PHE A 19 -10.16 -3.65 -15.97
N PHE A 20 -9.79 -2.42 -15.57
CA PHE A 20 -9.01 -2.21 -14.35
C PHE A 20 -9.74 -2.64 -13.08
N SER A 21 -11.05 -2.38 -12.96
CA SER A 21 -11.84 -2.88 -11.83
C SER A 21 -11.94 -4.41 -11.80
N LEU A 22 -12.12 -5.07 -12.94
CA LEU A 22 -12.18 -6.53 -12.99
C LEU A 22 -10.83 -7.18 -12.67
N LEU A 23 -9.73 -6.60 -13.16
CA LEU A 23 -8.38 -7.06 -12.84
C LEU A 23 -8.03 -6.86 -11.36
N ALA A 24 -8.41 -5.73 -10.77
CA ALA A 24 -8.21 -5.47 -9.34
C ALA A 24 -9.01 -6.46 -8.48
N LEU A 25 -10.26 -6.75 -8.85
CA LEU A 25 -11.11 -7.67 -8.11
C LEU A 25 -10.63 -9.12 -8.22
N ALA A 26 -10.18 -9.53 -9.42
CA ALA A 26 -9.56 -10.85 -9.63
C ALA A 26 -8.24 -11.00 -8.85
N SER A 27 -7.42 -9.95 -8.80
CA SER A 27 -6.20 -9.91 -7.99
C SER A 27 -6.47 -10.10 -6.49
N VAL A 28 -7.48 -9.40 -5.94
CA VAL A 28 -7.86 -9.54 -4.53
C VAL A 28 -8.37 -10.96 -4.22
N LEU A 29 -9.19 -11.53 -5.10
CA LEU A 29 -9.69 -12.90 -4.97
C LEU A 29 -8.56 -13.94 -5.04
N LEU A 30 -7.57 -13.73 -5.91
CA LEU A 30 -6.39 -14.60 -6.01
C LEU A 30 -5.54 -14.54 -4.73
N VAL A 31 -5.32 -13.36 -4.17
CA VAL A 31 -4.57 -13.19 -2.90
C VAL A 31 -5.32 -13.81 -1.73
N ALA A 32 -6.64 -13.69 -1.67
CA ALA A 32 -7.47 -14.31 -0.64
C ALA A 32 -7.46 -15.85 -0.72
N ALA A 33 -7.41 -16.43 -1.92
CA ALA A 33 -7.32 -17.88 -2.11
C ALA A 33 -5.95 -18.46 -1.73
N VAL A 34 -4.88 -17.65 -1.77
CA VAL A 34 -3.50 -18.08 -1.49
C VAL A 34 -3.11 -17.88 -0.02
N MET A 35 -3.91 -17.19 0.80
CA MET A 35 -3.64 -17.03 2.23
C MET A 35 -4.21 -18.22 3.02
N PRO A 36 -3.38 -19.17 3.50
CA PRO A 36 -3.87 -20.19 4.41
C PRO A 36 -4.31 -19.51 5.71
N ALA A 37 -5.55 -19.79 6.14
CA ALA A 37 -6.06 -19.35 7.43
C ALA A 37 -5.05 -19.75 8.52
N ARG A 38 -4.32 -18.76 9.07
CA ARG A 38 -3.42 -18.96 10.20
C ARG A 38 -4.29 -19.36 11.39
N ARG A 39 -4.41 -20.66 11.65
CA ARG A 39 -4.92 -21.18 12.92
C ARG A 39 -3.99 -20.67 14.01
N VAL A 40 -4.52 -19.76 14.82
CA VAL A 40 -3.91 -19.24 16.04
C VAL A 40 -3.79 -20.39 17.03
N GLY A 41 -2.58 -20.93 17.17
CA GLY A 41 -2.22 -21.91 18.19
C GLY A 41 -2.13 -21.22 19.55
N ARG A 42 -3.05 -21.55 20.45
CA ARG A 42 -3.10 -21.10 21.83
C ARG A 42 -2.23 -22.03 22.67
N HIS A 43 -1.01 -21.62 23.01
CA HIS A 43 -0.18 -22.34 23.97
C HIS A 43 -0.31 -21.68 25.35
N CYS A 44 -0.89 -22.42 26.30
CA CYS A 44 -0.58 -22.37 27.73
C CYS A 44 -1.26 -23.56 28.41
N ALA A 45 -0.47 -24.53 28.90
CA ALA A 45 -0.55 -25.11 30.26
C ALA A 45 0.16 -26.46 30.34
N GLY A 46 1.14 -26.54 31.26
CA GLY A 46 1.41 -27.75 32.06
C GLY A 46 2.31 -28.84 31.46
N ALA A 47 3.59 -28.80 31.79
CA ALA A 47 4.38 -30.00 32.13
C ALA A 47 4.34 -30.16 33.67
N PRO A 48 4.71 -31.29 34.30
CA PRO A 48 5.53 -32.42 33.83
C PRO A 48 4.79 -33.76 33.99
N GLU A 49 5.21 -34.91 33.45
CA GLU A 49 6.42 -35.67 33.75
C GLU A 49 6.22 -37.02 33.01
N ALA A 50 7.23 -37.55 32.33
CA ALA A 50 7.42 -39.01 32.17
C ALA A 50 8.64 -39.35 31.29
N VAL A 51 9.62 -39.94 31.97
CA VAL A 51 10.39 -41.11 31.55
C VAL A 51 11.51 -40.94 30.50
N SER A 52 12.70 -41.24 31.02
CA SER A 52 13.98 -41.48 30.37
C SER A 52 13.95 -42.54 29.27
N GLY A 53 14.64 -42.29 28.15
CA GLY A 53 14.94 -43.28 27.11
C GLY A 53 15.67 -42.71 25.88
N VAL A 54 17.01 -42.69 25.93
CA VAL A 54 18.04 -43.09 24.94
C VAL A 54 17.91 -42.64 23.44
N PRO A 55 19.02 -42.30 22.74
CA PRO A 55 19.12 -41.12 21.88
C PRO A 55 18.68 -41.39 20.44
N GLY A 56 17.68 -40.64 20.00
CA GLY A 56 17.40 -40.42 18.60
C GLY A 56 17.54 -38.94 18.31
N ALA A 57 18.71 -38.50 17.88
CA ALA A 57 18.87 -37.19 17.25
C ALA A 57 18.10 -37.23 15.92
N GLN A 58 16.77 -37.13 16.01
CA GLN A 58 15.91 -36.85 14.88
C GLN A 58 16.34 -35.48 14.40
N SER A 59 17.13 -35.48 13.34
CA SER A 59 17.56 -34.28 12.65
C SER A 59 16.29 -33.53 12.31
N ALA A 60 16.02 -32.44 13.03
CA ALA A 60 14.92 -31.55 12.71
C ALA A 60 15.00 -31.26 11.21
N PRO A 61 13.89 -31.33 10.45
CA PRO A 61 13.93 -31.12 9.02
C PRO A 61 14.67 -29.81 8.78
N MET A 62 15.84 -29.93 8.13
CA MET A 62 16.72 -28.81 7.84
C MET A 62 15.85 -27.74 7.20
N ARG A 63 15.58 -26.66 7.95
CA ARG A 63 14.84 -25.51 7.43
C ARG A 63 15.69 -25.00 6.28
N GLN A 64 15.33 -25.39 5.06
CA GLN A 64 15.95 -24.85 3.86
C GLN A 64 15.74 -23.35 3.95
N ALA A 65 16.84 -22.64 4.20
CA ALA A 65 16.84 -21.19 4.21
C ALA A 65 16.35 -20.77 2.82
N ARG A 66 15.14 -20.21 2.76
CA ARG A 66 14.63 -19.65 1.51
C ARG A 66 15.64 -18.59 1.09
N VAL A 67 16.17 -18.69 -0.12
CA VAL A 67 17.02 -17.67 -0.71
C VAL A 67 16.17 -16.41 -0.81
N VAL A 68 16.41 -15.44 0.08
CA VAL A 68 15.71 -14.15 0.05
C VAL A 68 16.36 -13.33 -1.06
N PRO A 69 15.58 -12.84 -2.04
CA PRO A 69 16.11 -11.99 -3.10
C PRO A 69 16.77 -10.75 -2.49
N ARG A 70 17.99 -10.43 -2.95
CA ARG A 70 18.72 -9.24 -2.48
C ARG A 70 18.14 -7.99 -3.11
N ILE A 71 17.93 -6.96 -2.29
CA ILE A 71 17.52 -5.63 -2.75
C ILE A 71 18.71 -4.99 -3.48
N PRO A 72 18.55 -4.54 -4.73
CA PRO A 72 19.57 -3.76 -5.43
C PRO A 72 19.83 -2.44 -4.70
N ASP A 73 21.10 -2.07 -4.59
CA ASP A 73 21.57 -0.88 -3.86
C ASP A 73 20.89 -0.66 -2.51
N TYR A 74 20.99 -1.70 -1.66
CA TYR A 74 20.42 -1.67 -0.32
C TYR A 74 20.81 -0.45 0.53
N PRO A 75 22.07 0.04 0.54
CA PRO A 75 22.42 1.22 1.32
C PRO A 75 21.58 2.45 0.97
N ARG A 76 21.43 2.74 -0.33
CA ARG A 76 20.63 3.88 -0.78
C ARG A 76 19.14 3.69 -0.48
N PHE A 77 18.63 2.47 -0.71
CA PHE A 77 17.25 2.12 -0.35
C PHE A 77 16.97 2.31 1.16
N ALA A 78 17.90 1.89 2.02
CA ALA A 78 17.75 2.00 3.47
C ALA A 78 17.75 3.46 3.93
N GLU A 79 18.62 4.29 3.37
CA GLU A 79 18.68 5.73 3.65
C GLU A 79 17.37 6.44 3.29
N VAL A 80 16.80 6.15 2.12
CA VAL A 80 15.50 6.71 1.69
C VAL A 80 14.38 6.23 2.59
N ALA A 81 14.36 4.94 2.94
CA ALA A 81 13.35 4.38 3.84
C ALA A 81 13.40 5.02 5.24
N GLU A 82 14.60 5.28 5.76
CA GLU A 82 14.80 5.94 7.06
C GLU A 82 14.36 7.41 7.01
N SER A 83 14.83 8.16 6.01
CA SER A 83 14.57 9.59 5.83
C SER A 83 13.08 9.93 5.73
N HIS A 84 12.30 9.04 5.12
CA HIS A 84 10.86 9.24 4.89
C HIS A 84 9.96 8.42 5.84
N SER A 85 10.54 7.68 6.79
CA SER A 85 9.84 6.72 7.67
C SER A 85 8.68 7.32 8.49
N ALA A 86 8.73 8.62 8.77
CA ALA A 86 7.70 9.34 9.53
C ALA A 86 6.34 9.31 8.81
N LEU A 87 6.33 9.49 7.49
CA LEU A 87 5.12 9.59 6.68
C LEU A 87 4.92 8.39 5.76
N TRP A 88 5.97 7.64 5.47
CA TRP A 88 5.97 6.63 4.43
C TRP A 88 6.44 5.27 4.94
N GLU A 89 5.80 4.24 4.43
CA GLU A 89 6.24 2.85 4.53
C GLU A 89 6.80 2.44 3.17
N VAL A 90 8.14 2.35 3.08
CA VAL A 90 8.85 1.98 1.85
C VAL A 90 9.06 0.47 1.81
N THR A 91 8.77 -0.16 0.67
CA THR A 91 8.90 -1.61 0.45
C THR A 91 9.51 -1.92 -0.91
N TYR A 92 10.24 -3.03 -0.98
CA TYR A 92 10.82 -3.55 -2.22
C TYR A 92 10.15 -4.85 -2.64
N ARG A 93 9.80 -4.98 -3.92
CA ARG A 93 9.16 -6.15 -4.50
C ARG A 93 9.98 -6.69 -5.66
N TYR A 94 10.58 -7.84 -5.45
CA TYR A 94 11.42 -8.49 -6.44
C TYR A 94 10.61 -8.97 -7.66
N GLY A 95 11.10 -8.65 -8.86
CA GLY A 95 10.51 -9.12 -10.13
C GLY A 95 9.35 -8.27 -10.65
N GLU A 96 8.98 -7.19 -9.96
CA GLU A 96 8.01 -6.21 -10.48
C GLU A 96 8.71 -5.18 -11.39
N ALA A 97 7.98 -4.65 -12.38
CA ALA A 97 8.49 -3.60 -13.26
C ALA A 97 8.78 -2.27 -12.52
N ALA A 98 8.10 -2.06 -11.39
CA ALA A 98 8.27 -0.94 -10.48
C ALA A 98 8.51 -1.49 -9.06
N PRO A 99 9.71 -2.00 -8.77
CA PRO A 99 9.96 -2.79 -7.58
C PRO A 99 10.05 -1.94 -6.31
N TYR A 100 10.27 -0.63 -6.41
CA TYR A 100 10.32 0.29 -5.28
C TYR A 100 8.96 0.91 -5.08
N SER A 101 8.33 0.67 -3.92
CA SER A 101 7.02 1.21 -3.62
C SER A 101 6.98 1.84 -2.24
N ALA A 102 6.14 2.86 -2.09
CA ALA A 102 5.95 3.55 -0.83
C ALA A 102 4.46 3.79 -0.57
N ARG A 103 4.03 3.52 0.65
CA ARG A 103 2.67 3.77 1.11
C ARG A 103 2.65 4.89 2.14
N ASN A 104 1.83 5.90 1.89
CA ASN A 104 1.64 6.99 2.83
C ASN A 104 0.85 6.48 4.05
N ARG A 105 1.40 6.64 5.25
CA ARG A 105 0.81 6.12 6.49
C ARG A 105 -0.48 6.83 6.89
N VAL A 106 -0.65 8.10 6.47
CA VAL A 106 -1.80 8.93 6.84
C VAL A 106 -2.91 8.84 5.81
N THR A 107 -2.56 8.96 4.53
CA THR A 107 -3.52 9.06 3.43
C THR A 107 -3.72 7.73 2.67
N ALA A 108 -2.90 6.71 2.96
CA ALA A 108 -2.89 5.41 2.29
C ALA A 108 -2.59 5.44 0.78
N HIS A 109 -2.15 6.58 0.22
CA HIS A 109 -1.68 6.65 -1.17
C HIS A 109 -0.46 5.77 -1.38
N VAL A 110 -0.38 5.15 -2.55
CA VAL A 110 0.72 4.26 -2.92
C VAL A 110 1.40 4.80 -4.16
N LEU A 111 2.73 4.91 -4.08
CA LEU A 111 3.61 5.21 -5.19
C LEU A 111 4.42 3.95 -5.50
N ALA A 112 4.63 3.65 -6.78
CA ALA A 112 5.49 2.56 -7.23
C ALA A 112 6.30 3.05 -8.43
N VAL A 113 7.62 2.88 -8.35
CA VAL A 113 8.57 3.36 -9.36
C VAL A 113 9.67 2.34 -9.60
N SER A 114 10.37 2.51 -10.73
CA SER A 114 11.45 1.62 -11.16
C SER A 114 12.80 1.92 -10.50
N ASP A 115 12.96 3.11 -9.89
CA ASP A 115 14.24 3.65 -9.42
C ASP A 115 14.11 4.25 -8.01
N VAL A 116 15.12 4.04 -7.16
CA VAL A 116 15.19 4.59 -5.79
C VAL A 116 15.31 6.11 -5.79
N GLU A 117 16.06 6.71 -6.72
CA GLU A 117 16.23 8.17 -6.78
C GLU A 117 14.93 8.86 -7.19
N LEU A 118 14.20 8.26 -8.14
CA LEU A 118 12.89 8.73 -8.51
C LEU A 118 11.90 8.59 -7.34
N LEU A 119 12.00 7.51 -6.57
CA LEU A 119 11.19 7.33 -5.37
C LEU A 119 11.46 8.47 -4.39
N ASP A 120 12.72 8.69 -4.03
CA ASP A 120 13.13 9.73 -3.07
C ASP A 120 12.61 11.12 -3.49
N HIS A 121 12.79 11.46 -4.77
CA HIS A 121 12.25 12.71 -5.32
C HIS A 121 10.73 12.79 -5.17
N CYS A 122 9.99 11.74 -5.56
CA CYS A 122 8.53 11.71 -5.43
C CYS A 122 8.06 11.85 -3.98
N LEU A 123 8.74 11.21 -3.02
CA LEU A 123 8.41 11.31 -1.60
C LEU A 123 8.64 12.72 -1.05
N HIS A 124 9.67 13.41 -1.54
CA HIS A 124 10.01 14.77 -1.13
C HIS A 124 8.99 15.80 -1.62
N VAL A 125 8.51 15.67 -2.86
CA VAL A 125 7.59 16.64 -3.48
C VAL A 125 6.11 16.32 -3.24
N TYR A 126 5.80 15.17 -2.63
CA TYR A 126 4.43 14.75 -2.45
C TYR A 126 3.67 15.65 -1.48
N GLU A 127 2.65 16.33 -2.02
CA GLU A 127 1.67 17.07 -1.23
C GLU A 127 0.34 16.28 -1.21
N PRO A 128 -0.18 15.88 -0.03
CA PRO A 128 -1.43 15.17 0.04
C PRO A 128 -2.59 16.07 -0.41
N PRO A 129 -3.55 15.55 -1.22
CA PRO A 129 -4.72 16.33 -1.60
C PRO A 129 -5.50 16.74 -0.34
N SER A 130 -5.88 18.01 -0.26
CA SER A 130 -6.63 18.55 0.89
C SER A 130 -7.85 17.67 1.19
N PRO A 131 -7.97 17.12 2.42
CA PRO A 131 -9.08 16.24 2.78
C PRO A 131 -10.43 16.95 2.78
N LEU A 132 -10.44 18.29 2.75
CA LEU A 132 -11.62 19.08 2.47
C LEU A 132 -11.98 18.93 1.00
N ARG A 133 -12.67 17.83 0.69
CA ARG A 133 -13.41 17.71 -0.57
C ARG A 133 -14.22 18.99 -0.76
N ALA A 134 -14.12 19.61 -1.94
CA ALA A 134 -14.63 20.95 -2.21
C ALA A 134 -16.12 21.17 -1.82
N TYR A 135 -16.93 20.10 -1.68
CA TYR A 135 -18.31 20.18 -1.23
C TYR A 135 -18.51 20.51 0.26
N THR A 136 -17.51 20.31 1.13
CA THR A 136 -17.64 20.63 2.57
C THR A 136 -17.36 22.11 2.86
N ALA A 137 -16.61 22.80 2.01
CA ALA A 137 -16.23 24.20 2.21
C ALA A 137 -17.45 25.16 2.31
N PRO A 138 -18.49 25.07 1.45
CA PRO A 138 -19.69 25.88 1.60
C PRO A 138 -20.43 25.60 2.92
N ARG A 139 -20.48 24.34 3.36
CA ARG A 139 -21.20 23.89 4.56
C ARG A 139 -20.51 24.36 5.85
N VAL A 140 -19.18 24.29 5.91
CA VAL A 140 -18.39 24.80 7.04
C VAL A 140 -18.50 26.32 7.13
N ARG A 141 -18.48 27.02 5.99
CA ARG A 141 -18.66 28.48 5.96
C ARG A 141 -20.05 28.92 6.42
N ALA A 142 -21.10 28.21 5.98
CA ALA A 142 -22.47 28.48 6.42
C ALA A 142 -22.64 28.24 7.93
N TYR A 143 -22.04 27.18 8.48
CA TYR A 143 -22.06 26.91 9.91
C TYR A 143 -21.33 27.99 10.73
N ALA A 144 -20.14 28.42 10.28
CA ALA A 144 -19.38 29.48 10.94
C ALA A 144 -20.15 30.81 10.95
N GLN A 145 -20.79 31.17 9.83
CA GLN A 145 -21.64 32.36 9.74
C GLN A 145 -22.85 32.25 10.68
N ALA A 146 -23.55 31.13 10.68
CA ALA A 146 -24.70 30.90 11.57
C ALA A 146 -24.30 31.00 13.06
N SER A 147 -23.13 30.48 13.43
CA SER A 147 -22.62 30.56 14.81
C SER A 147 -22.21 31.99 15.22
N ALA A 148 -21.75 32.81 14.28
CA ALA A 148 -21.44 34.22 14.53
C ALA A 148 -22.70 35.10 14.61
N GLN A 149 -23.80 34.66 14.00
CA GLN A 149 -25.08 35.37 14.00
C GLN A 149 -25.91 35.18 15.29
N CYS A 150 -25.57 34.20 16.14
CA CYS A 150 -26.23 34.04 17.43
C CYS A 150 -25.52 34.93 18.47
N PRO A 151 -26.12 36.05 18.92
CA PRO A 151 -25.55 36.80 20.02
C PRO A 151 -25.56 35.92 21.29
N PRO A 152 -24.54 36.03 22.17
CA PRO A 152 -24.59 35.34 23.46
C PRO A 152 -25.84 35.82 24.21
N GLY A 153 -26.72 34.88 24.52
CA GLY A 153 -27.94 35.14 25.28
C GLY A 153 -27.59 35.83 26.59
N ARG A 154 -28.18 37.00 26.81
CA ARG A 154 -28.23 37.67 28.12
C ARG A 154 -29.17 36.93 29.06
#